data_AF-A0A0H2TKY8-F1
#
_entry.id   AF-A0A0H2TKY8-F1
#
_cell.length_a   1.000
_cell.length_b   1.000
_cell.length_c   1.000
_cell.angle_alpha   90.00
_cell.angle_beta   90.00
_cell.angle_gamma   90.00
#
_symmetry.space_group_name_H-M   'P 1'
#
loop_
_entity.id
_entity.type
_entity.pdbx_description
1 polymer ?
#
loop_
_entity_poly.entity_id
_entity_poly.type
_entity_poly.pdbx_seq_one_letter_code
_entity_poly.pdbx_strand_id
1 'polypeptide(L)'
;MSMVHPSRQAYVEEAESEKRGIDLSNIPVDYDYDVPTGGAGIASEKASVLMSQFERKRLAANIAVPTDDGRVRAKLREMGEPITLFGEGPADRRDRLRELLMREKERERGNEEPAQDVDMEDADDAASGDAEEREEEFYTRGEPELLEARRDIARYSLPRAKQ
;
A
#
# COMPACT_ATOMS: atom_id res chain seq x y z
N MET A 1 -54.58 -4.52 -73.22
CA MET A 1 -53.72 -4.78 -72.04
C MET A 1 -53.12 -6.16 -72.18
N SER A 2 -51.80 -6.27 -72.36
CA SER A 2 -51.10 -7.56 -72.49
C SER A 2 -50.86 -8.16 -71.10
N MET A 3 -51.57 -9.23 -70.75
CA MET A 3 -51.31 -10.00 -69.52
C MET A 3 -50.13 -10.93 -69.76
N VAL A 4 -49.02 -10.67 -69.09
CA VAL A 4 -47.84 -11.53 -69.10
C VAL A 4 -48.21 -12.87 -68.45
N HIS A 5 -47.94 -13.97 -69.16
CA HIS A 5 -48.24 -15.33 -68.72
C HIS A 5 -47.34 -15.70 -67.51
N PRO A 6 -47.85 -16.39 -66.47
CA PRO A 6 -47.12 -16.64 -65.22
C PRO A 6 -45.81 -17.42 -65.39
N SER A 7 -45.66 -18.18 -66.48
CA SER A 7 -44.43 -18.89 -66.84
C SER A 7 -43.30 -18.00 -67.39
N ARG A 8 -43.54 -16.71 -67.60
CA ARG A 8 -42.53 -15.72 -68.02
C ARG A 8 -42.06 -14.81 -66.88
N GLN A 9 -42.37 -15.16 -65.63
CA GLN A 9 -41.77 -14.52 -64.47
C GLN A 9 -40.37 -15.12 -64.25
N ALA A 10 -39.33 -14.29 -64.32
CA ALA A 10 -37.99 -14.71 -63.92
C ALA A 10 -37.99 -14.95 -62.41
N TYR A 11 -37.58 -16.13 -61.96
CA TYR A 11 -37.32 -16.38 -60.55
C TYR A 11 -36.05 -15.61 -60.18
N VAL A 12 -36.23 -14.43 -59.59
CA VAL A 12 -35.16 -13.70 -58.92
C VAL A 12 -35.14 -14.25 -57.51
N GLU A 13 -34.16 -15.11 -57.20
CA GLU A 13 -33.81 -15.34 -55.79
C GLU A 13 -33.44 -13.97 -55.23
N GLU A 14 -34.29 -13.43 -54.35
CA GLU A 14 -33.82 -12.45 -53.40
C GLU A 14 -32.78 -13.19 -52.56
N ALA A 15 -31.51 -13.06 -52.95
CA ALA A 15 -30.42 -13.41 -52.06
C ALA A 15 -30.64 -12.56 -50.82
N GLU A 16 -31.17 -13.20 -49.77
CA GLU A 16 -31.20 -12.61 -48.44
C GLU A 16 -29.77 -12.15 -48.21
N SER A 17 -29.60 -10.82 -48.17
CA SER A 17 -28.32 -10.25 -47.81
C SER A 17 -28.17 -10.58 -46.33
N GLU A 18 -27.67 -11.79 -46.05
CA GLU A 18 -27.15 -12.13 -44.75
C GLU A 18 -26.19 -11.00 -44.42
N LYS A 19 -26.63 -10.08 -43.55
CA LYS A 19 -25.78 -9.04 -42.98
C LYS A 19 -24.79 -9.75 -42.08
N ARG A 20 -23.83 -10.41 -42.70
CA ARG A 20 -22.71 -11.08 -42.07
C ARG A 20 -21.69 -9.99 -41.74
N GLY A 21 -22.11 -9.06 -40.90
CA GLY A 21 -21.35 -7.93 -40.40
C GLY A 21 -21.39 -7.95 -38.89
N ILE A 22 -20.21 -7.91 -38.26
CA ILE A 22 -20.09 -7.74 -36.82
C ILE A 22 -20.31 -6.24 -36.54
N ASP A 23 -21.14 -5.94 -35.55
CA ASP A 23 -21.38 -4.55 -35.15
C ASP A 23 -20.08 -3.92 -34.63
N LEU A 24 -19.82 -2.66 -34.98
CA LEU A 24 -18.57 -1.95 -34.63
C LEU A 24 -18.34 -1.92 -33.11
N SER A 25 -19.43 -1.86 -32.35
CA SER A 25 -19.46 -1.89 -30.88
C SER A 25 -19.05 -3.26 -30.29
N ASN A 26 -19.17 -4.34 -31.07
CA ASN A 26 -18.91 -5.72 -30.66
C ASN A 26 -17.53 -6.23 -31.07
N ILE A 27 -16.70 -5.39 -31.69
CA ILE A 27 -15.31 -5.72 -31.98
C ILE A 27 -14.51 -5.52 -30.67
N PRO A 28 -13.85 -6.56 -30.14
CA PRO A 28 -12.96 -6.40 -29.00
C PRO A 28 -11.87 -5.39 -29.36
N VAL A 29 -11.78 -4.31 -28.58
CA VAL A 29 -10.70 -3.33 -28.75
C VAL A 29 -9.44 -3.97 -28.21
N ASP A 30 -8.51 -4.31 -29.10
CA ASP A 30 -7.19 -4.78 -28.73
C ASP A 30 -6.37 -3.61 -28.17
N TYR A 31 -5.95 -3.71 -26.91
CA TYR A 31 -5.10 -2.73 -26.23
C TYR A 31 -3.65 -3.23 -26.09
N ASP A 32 -3.27 -4.31 -26.79
CA ASP A 32 -1.93 -4.90 -26.81
C ASP A 32 -1.12 -4.45 -28.04
N TYR A 33 -1.41 -3.26 -28.59
CA TYR A 33 -0.55 -2.66 -29.60
C TYR A 33 0.77 -2.20 -28.99
N ASP A 34 1.87 -2.86 -29.39
CA ASP A 34 3.22 -2.34 -29.23
C ASP A 34 3.42 -1.22 -30.27
N VAL A 35 3.04 0.01 -29.93
CA VAL A 35 3.17 1.16 -30.83
C VAL A 35 4.63 1.64 -30.78
N PRO A 36 5.43 1.47 -31.85
CA PRO A 36 6.77 2.01 -31.85
C PRO A 36 6.64 3.54 -31.76
N THR A 37 7.26 4.08 -30.73
CA THR A 37 7.12 5.46 -30.26
C THR A 37 7.62 6.44 -31.34
N GLY A 38 6.71 6.87 -32.23
CA GLY A 38 7.04 7.78 -33.34
C GLY A 38 6.03 8.89 -33.58
N GLY A 39 4.92 8.96 -32.83
CA GLY A 39 3.87 9.95 -33.02
C GLY A 39 3.45 10.57 -31.69
N ALA A 40 3.54 11.89 -31.61
CA ALA A 40 3.23 12.68 -30.42
C ALA A 40 1.80 12.45 -29.90
N GLY A 41 1.67 12.23 -28.58
CA GLY A 41 0.51 12.71 -27.83
C GLY A 41 -0.28 11.70 -26.99
N ILE A 42 -0.17 10.39 -27.22
CA ILE A 42 -0.89 9.40 -26.42
C ILE A 42 0.07 8.29 -26.01
N ALA A 43 0.72 8.47 -24.86
CA ALA A 43 1.41 7.37 -24.20
C ALA A 43 0.35 6.33 -23.81
N SER A 44 0.47 5.10 -24.33
CA SER A 44 -0.35 3.98 -23.88
C SER A 44 -0.31 3.93 -22.35
N GLU A 45 -1.46 3.75 -21.70
CA GLU A 45 -1.56 3.68 -20.23
C GLU A 45 -0.61 2.61 -19.64
N LYS A 46 -0.35 1.54 -20.41
CA LYS A 46 0.65 0.53 -20.07
C LYS A 46 2.08 1.07 -20.13
N ALA A 47 2.40 1.93 -21.11
CA ALA A 47 3.71 2.56 -21.25
C ALA A 47 3.97 3.57 -20.11
N SER A 48 2.95 4.35 -19.70
CA SER A 48 3.10 5.27 -18.56
C SER A 48 3.28 4.53 -17.24
N VAL A 49 2.54 3.44 -17.00
CA VAL A 49 2.73 2.57 -15.83
C VAL A 49 4.13 1.97 -15.81
N LEU A 50 4.59 1.41 -16.93
CA LEU A 50 5.91 0.81 -17.02
C LEU A 50 7.02 1.85 -16.80
N MET A 51 6.89 3.04 -17.38
CA MET A 51 7.84 4.14 -17.18
C MET A 51 7.90 4.57 -15.72
N SER A 52 6.74 4.69 -15.05
CA SER A 52 6.69 5.03 -13.63
C SER A 52 7.40 3.98 -12.75
N GLN A 53 7.30 2.68 -13.09
CA GLN A 53 8.00 1.63 -12.35
C GLN A 53 9.52 1.72 -12.52
N PHE A 54 10.00 2.04 -13.72
CA PHE A 54 11.42 2.27 -13.97
C PHE A 54 11.94 3.50 -13.23
N GLU A 55 11.18 4.58 -13.20
CA GLU A 55 11.53 5.78 -12.44
C GLU A 55 11.62 5.50 -10.94
N ARG A 56 10.66 4.75 -10.37
CA ARG A 56 10.69 4.34 -8.96
C ARG A 56 11.91 3.48 -8.65
N LYS A 57 12.22 2.49 -9.49
CA LYS A 57 13.43 1.66 -9.32
C LYS A 57 14.72 2.49 -9.41
N ARG A 58 14.77 3.47 -10.31
CA ARG A 58 15.93 4.39 -10.46
C ARG A 58 16.08 5.28 -9.23
N LEU A 59 14.98 5.82 -8.71
CA LEU A 59 14.98 6.64 -7.50
C LEU A 59 15.38 5.84 -6.27
N ALA A 60 14.84 4.62 -6.13
CA ALA A 60 15.25 3.70 -5.08
C ALA A 60 16.75 3.46 -5.13
N ALA A 61 17.31 3.11 -6.30
CA ALA A 61 18.76 2.85 -6.49
C ALA A 61 19.68 3.98 -6.00
N ASN A 62 19.22 5.23 -6.04
CA ASN A 62 19.97 6.40 -5.59
C ASN A 62 19.91 6.61 -4.06
N ILE A 63 19.05 5.90 -3.33
CA ILE A 63 18.98 5.98 -1.88
C ILE A 63 20.22 5.30 -1.30
N ALA A 64 21.01 6.08 -0.57
CA ALA A 64 22.15 5.58 0.17
C ALA A 64 21.66 4.70 1.33
N VAL A 65 21.96 3.41 1.24
CA VAL A 65 21.67 2.41 2.27
C VAL A 65 23.00 1.90 2.83
N PRO A 66 23.11 1.58 4.13
CA PRO A 66 24.31 0.98 4.69
C PRO A 66 24.73 -0.29 3.92
N THR A 67 26.03 -0.44 3.68
CA THR A 67 26.59 -1.64 3.04
C THR A 67 26.85 -2.78 4.03
N ASP A 68 26.93 -2.46 5.32
CA ASP A 68 27.09 -3.41 6.41
C ASP A 68 25.74 -4.06 6.78
N ASP A 69 25.70 -5.39 6.78
CA ASP A 69 24.49 -6.16 7.04
C ASP A 69 23.97 -5.96 8.48
N GLY A 70 24.88 -5.77 9.44
CA GLY A 70 24.53 -5.50 10.84
C GLY A 70 23.70 -4.20 10.97
N ARG A 71 24.16 -3.14 10.31
CA ARG A 71 23.42 -1.86 10.24
C ARG A 71 22.10 -1.97 9.49
N VAL A 72 22.03 -2.75 8.41
CA VAL A 72 20.78 -2.99 7.67
C VAL A 72 19.75 -3.67 8.57
N ARG A 73 20.15 -4.71 9.31
CA ARG A 73 19.28 -5.43 10.25
C ARG A 73 18.81 -4.55 11.42
N ALA A 74 19.69 -3.68 11.92
CA ALA A 74 19.34 -2.72 12.95
C ALA A 74 18.29 -1.72 12.44
N LYS A 75 18.46 -1.19 11.22
CA LYS A 75 17.51 -0.23 10.63
C LYS A 75 16.15 -0.86 10.35
N LEU A 76 16.12 -2.09 9.82
CA LEU A 76 14.87 -2.84 9.64
C LEU A 76 14.13 -3.06 10.97
N ARG A 77 14.86 -3.37 12.04
CA ARG A 77 14.27 -3.50 13.39
C ARG A 77 13.71 -2.18 13.91
N GLU A 78 14.43 -1.07 13.71
CA GLU A 78 13.98 0.27 14.10
C GLU A 78 12.67 0.65 13.39
N MET A 79 12.53 0.29 12.12
CA MET A 79 11.32 0.51 11.32
C MET A 79 10.19 -0.47 11.64
N GLY A 80 10.37 -1.42 12.56
CA GLY A 80 9.37 -2.46 12.89
C GLY A 80 9.17 -3.52 11.81
N GLU A 81 10.06 -3.57 10.81
CA GLU A 81 9.97 -4.49 9.67
C GLU A 81 10.65 -5.84 9.99
N PRO A 82 10.23 -6.95 9.36
CA PRO A 82 10.89 -8.24 9.51
C PRO A 82 12.39 -8.14 9.20
N ILE A 83 13.23 -8.58 10.14
CA ILE A 83 14.69 -8.40 10.04
C ILE A 83 15.26 -9.23 8.88
N THR A 84 14.86 -10.50 8.79
CA THR A 84 15.31 -11.43 7.74
C THR A 84 14.15 -12.29 7.27
N LEU A 85 13.94 -12.35 5.95
CA LEU A 85 12.94 -13.24 5.33
C LEU A 85 13.56 -14.59 4.96
N PHE A 86 12.71 -15.61 4.74
CA PHE A 86 13.18 -16.93 4.33
C PHE A 86 13.85 -16.87 2.95
N GLY A 87 15.06 -17.41 2.83
CA GLY A 87 15.83 -17.41 1.58
C GLY A 87 16.45 -16.06 1.21
N GLU A 88 16.37 -15.04 2.06
CA GLU A 88 16.89 -13.69 1.79
C GLU A 88 18.39 -13.59 2.10
N GLY A 89 19.19 -13.26 1.08
CA GLY A 89 20.61 -12.94 1.26
C GLY A 89 20.87 -11.52 1.78
N PRO A 90 22.11 -11.17 2.15
CA PRO A 90 22.47 -9.82 2.59
C PRO A 90 22.22 -8.74 1.53
N ALA A 91 22.39 -9.07 0.25
CA ALA A 91 22.11 -8.17 -0.86
C ALA A 91 20.60 -7.91 -1.00
N ASP A 92 19.80 -8.98 -1.02
CA ASP A 92 18.34 -8.89 -1.13
C ASP A 92 17.73 -8.09 0.03
N ARG A 93 18.26 -8.27 1.23
CA ARG A 93 17.86 -7.53 2.43
C ARG A 93 18.12 -6.04 2.32
N ARG A 94 19.30 -5.67 1.81
CA ARG A 94 19.66 -4.27 1.57
C ARG A 94 18.77 -3.66 0.48
N ASP A 95 18.44 -4.44 -0.54
CA ASP A 95 17.55 -4.01 -1.62
C ASP A 95 16.12 -3.79 -1.09
N ARG A 96 15.62 -4.68 -0.23
CA ARG A 96 14.35 -4.48 0.48
C ARG A 96 14.35 -3.24 1.36
N LEU A 97 15.42 -3.02 2.15
CA LEU A 97 15.56 -1.80 2.95
C LEU A 97 15.50 -0.55 2.06
N ARG A 98 16.12 -0.59 0.87
CA ARG A 98 16.09 0.51 -0.10
C ARG A 98 14.68 0.80 -0.61
N GLU A 99 13.90 -0.24 -0.90
CA GLU A 99 12.50 -0.09 -1.32
C GLU A 99 11.62 0.50 -0.21
N LEU A 100 11.81 0.05 1.04
CA LEU A 100 11.07 0.56 2.20
C LEU A 100 11.34 2.06 2.44
N LEU A 101 12.61 2.47 2.43
CA LEU A 101 12.99 3.87 2.57
C LEU A 101 12.49 4.74 1.40
N MET A 102 12.35 4.16 0.21
CA MET A 102 11.80 4.86 -0.94
C MET A 102 10.30 5.12 -0.78
N ARG A 103 9.53 4.11 -0.35
CA ARG A 103 8.09 4.26 -0.08
C ARG A 103 7.82 5.26 1.05
N GLU A 104 8.65 5.27 2.08
CA GLU A 104 8.55 6.26 3.16
C GLU A 104 8.74 7.69 2.64
N LYS A 105 9.76 7.92 1.80
CA LYS A 105 9.96 9.22 1.13
C LYS A 105 8.85 9.60 0.16
N GLU A 106 8.28 8.64 -0.56
CA GLU A 106 7.11 8.88 -1.42
C GLU A 106 5.89 9.28 -0.58
N ARG A 107 5.69 8.67 0.58
CA ARG A 107 4.62 9.05 1.52
C ARG A 107 4.84 10.44 2.09
N GLU A 108 6.07 10.77 2.49
CA GLU A 108 6.45 12.11 2.96
C GLU A 108 6.20 13.17 1.89
N ARG A 109 6.62 12.92 0.63
CA ARG A 109 6.39 13.85 -0.50
C ARG A 109 4.95 13.90 -0.97
N GLY A 110 4.22 12.78 -0.89
CA GLY A 110 2.81 12.69 -1.27
C GLY A 110 1.88 13.40 -0.29
N ASN A 111 2.31 13.62 0.95
CA ASN A 111 1.62 14.45 1.94
C ASN A 111 1.76 15.97 1.68
N GLU A 112 2.50 16.39 0.65
CA GLU A 112 2.67 17.81 0.29
C GLU A 112 1.55 18.34 -0.64
N GLU A 113 0.63 17.49 -1.15
CA GLU A 113 -0.61 17.93 -1.80
C GLU A 113 -1.86 17.43 -1.03
N PRO A 114 -2.88 18.28 -0.83
CA PRO A 114 -3.73 18.22 0.36
C PRO A 114 -4.85 17.19 0.21
N ALA A 115 -4.57 15.97 0.61
CA ALA A 115 -5.60 15.03 1.02
C ALA A 115 -5.59 14.97 2.54
N GLN A 116 -6.22 16.00 3.15
CA GLN A 116 -6.83 15.94 4.48
C GLN A 116 -6.08 15.02 5.44
N ASP A 117 -4.95 15.52 5.94
CA ASP A 117 -4.63 15.23 7.32
C ASP A 117 -5.90 15.63 8.09
N VAL A 118 -6.60 14.63 8.61
CA VAL A 118 -7.49 14.89 9.72
C VAL A 118 -6.55 15.26 10.84
N ASP A 119 -6.21 16.56 10.91
CA ASP A 119 -5.71 17.22 12.09
C ASP A 119 -6.62 16.75 13.22
N MET A 120 -6.15 15.77 13.98
CA MET A 120 -6.58 15.63 15.37
C MET A 120 -6.10 16.92 16.00
N GLU A 121 -7.00 17.90 16.05
CA GLU A 121 -6.84 19.16 16.77
C GLU A 121 -6.14 18.85 18.08
N ASP A 122 -4.97 19.47 18.25
CA ASP A 122 -4.27 19.59 19.50
C ASP A 122 -5.28 19.99 20.59
N ALA A 123 -5.55 19.06 21.50
CA ALA A 123 -6.17 19.34 22.78
C ALA A 123 -5.13 19.91 23.78
N ASP A 124 -4.05 20.52 23.30
CA ASP A 124 -2.86 20.85 24.10
C ASP A 124 -2.60 22.35 24.24
N ASP A 125 -3.61 23.20 24.05
CA ASP A 125 -3.52 24.63 24.39
C ASP A 125 -4.08 24.96 25.80
N ALA A 126 -3.87 24.03 26.75
CA ALA A 126 -4.16 24.24 28.17
C ALA A 126 -3.07 23.70 29.12
N ALA A 127 -1.83 23.50 28.66
CA ALA A 127 -0.74 23.06 29.54
C ALA A 127 0.60 23.74 29.23
N SER A 128 0.60 25.08 29.18
CA SER A 128 1.82 25.85 29.44
C SER A 128 2.18 25.69 30.93
N GLY A 129 2.93 24.62 31.26
CA GLY A 129 3.37 24.33 32.61
C GLY A 129 4.19 23.05 32.72
N ASP A 130 5.49 23.17 32.47
CA ASP A 130 6.56 22.39 33.12
C ASP A 130 6.32 20.87 33.22
N ALA A 131 6.36 20.18 32.07
CA ALA A 131 6.32 18.72 32.00
C ALA A 131 7.71 18.12 32.34
N GLU A 132 8.08 18.16 33.62
CA GLU A 132 8.69 16.97 34.20
C GLU A 132 7.61 15.88 34.14
N GLU A 133 7.64 15.02 33.12
CA GLU A 133 6.87 13.77 33.08
C GLU A 133 7.35 12.86 34.21
N ARG A 134 6.97 13.21 35.44
CA ARG A 134 6.93 12.28 36.54
C ARG A 134 5.80 11.33 36.17
N GLU A 135 6.14 10.10 35.78
CA GLU A 135 5.19 8.99 35.73
C GLU A 135 4.35 9.06 37.01
N GLU A 136 3.12 9.56 36.88
CA GLU A 136 2.31 9.85 38.06
C GLU A 136 1.82 8.50 38.60
N GLU A 137 2.38 8.10 39.73
CA GLU A 137 2.07 6.83 40.37
C GLU A 137 0.61 6.83 40.85
N PHE A 138 -0.29 6.29 40.01
CA PHE A 138 -1.69 6.14 40.35
C PHE A 138 -1.94 4.81 41.06
N TYR A 139 -2.59 4.88 42.22
CA TYR A 139 -3.02 3.71 42.98
C TYR A 139 -4.48 3.39 42.71
N THR A 140 -4.76 2.15 42.35
CA THR A 140 -6.14 1.63 42.25
C THR A 140 -6.53 0.91 43.54
N ARG A 141 -7.79 1.06 43.95
CA ARG A 141 -8.34 0.28 45.07
C ARG A 141 -8.40 -1.20 44.69
N GLY A 142 -7.78 -2.04 45.50
CA GLY A 142 -7.85 -3.50 45.34
C GLY A 142 -9.08 -4.12 45.99
N GLU A 143 -9.37 -5.36 45.59
CA GLU A 143 -10.41 -6.22 46.16
C GLU A 143 -10.16 -6.54 47.66
N PRO A 144 -11.21 -6.86 48.45
CA PRO A 144 -11.06 -7.17 49.87
C PRO A 144 -10.18 -8.39 50.15
N GLU A 145 -10.16 -9.39 49.25
CA GLU A 145 -9.31 -10.57 49.36
C GLU A 145 -7.82 -10.22 49.28
N LEU A 146 -7.45 -9.27 48.41
CA LEU A 146 -6.08 -8.78 48.29
C LEU A 146 -5.61 -8.07 49.58
N LEU A 147 -6.53 -7.39 50.27
CA LEU A 147 -6.23 -6.75 51.55
C LEU A 147 -5.94 -7.78 52.65
N GLU A 148 -6.72 -8.86 52.72
CA GLU A 148 -6.51 -9.94 53.68
C GLU A 148 -5.19 -10.67 53.41
N ALA A 149 -4.92 -11.04 52.16
CA ALA A 149 -3.66 -11.66 51.76
C ALA A 149 -2.44 -10.79 52.11
N ARG A 150 -2.51 -9.47 51.88
CA ARG A 150 -1.44 -8.53 52.26
C ARG A 150 -1.21 -8.46 53.77
N ARG A 151 -2.27 -8.55 54.58
CA ARG A 151 -2.15 -8.60 56.05
C ARG A 151 -1.43 -9.87 56.50
N ASP A 152 -1.72 -11.01 55.90
CA ASP A 152 -1.08 -12.27 56.25
C ASP A 152 0.39 -12.30 55.81
N ILE A 153 0.69 -11.80 54.62
CA ILE A 153 2.08 -11.60 54.15
C ILE A 153 2.83 -10.71 55.15
N ALA A 154 2.26 -9.58 55.56
CA ALA A 154 2.90 -8.67 56.51
C ALA A 154 3.13 -9.31 57.89
N ARG A 155 2.15 -10.06 58.41
CA ARG A 155 2.29 -10.81 59.68
C ARG A 155 3.41 -11.84 59.61
N TYR A 156 3.60 -12.46 58.45
CA TYR A 156 4.66 -13.45 58.23
C TYR A 156 6.05 -12.81 58.02
N SER A 157 6.14 -11.75 57.20
CA SER A 157 7.42 -11.19 56.75
C SER A 157 8.05 -10.23 57.75
N LEU A 158 7.26 -9.38 58.43
CA LEU A 158 7.78 -8.34 59.33
C LEU A 158 8.57 -8.91 60.53
N PRO A 159 8.11 -9.96 61.24
CA PRO A 159 8.89 -10.54 62.33
C PRO A 159 10.19 -11.21 61.87
N ARG A 160 10.18 -11.76 60.65
CA ARG A 160 11.34 -12.44 60.05
C ARG A 160 12.40 -11.49 59.56
N ALA A 161 12.01 -10.31 59.06
CA ALA A 161 12.94 -9.27 58.62
C ALA A 161 13.76 -8.66 59.77
N LYS A 162 13.37 -8.90 61.04
CA LYS A 162 14.09 -8.43 62.22
C LYS A 162 15.25 -9.34 62.65
N GLN A 163 15.29 -10.59 62.14
CA GLN A 163 16.36 -11.55 62.42
C GLN A 163 17.53 -11.34 61.46
#